data_AF-A0A7C4SH87-F1
#
_entry.id   AF-A0A7C4SH87-F1
#
_cell.length_a   1.000
_cell.length_b   1.000
_cell.length_c   1.000
_cell.angle_alpha   90.00
_cell.angle_beta   90.00
_cell.angle_gamma   90.00
#
_symmetry.space_group_name_H-M   'P 1'
#
loop_
_entity.id
_entity.type
_entity.pdbx_description
1 polymer ?
#
loop_
_entity_poly.entity_id
_entity_poly.type
_entity_poly.pdbx_seq_one_letter_code
_entity_poly.pdbx_strand_id
1 'polypeptide(L)' 'MKIGPPWLTRYEKARIIGARALQLSLGAPPLIPVKEMGLKDPVEIAAVELRYKLLPMIIRRWAPGGKYQDIPLRYLELR' A
#
# COMPACT_ATOMS: atom_id res chain seq x y z
N MET A 1 -17.62 11.26 -9.78
CA MET A 1 -17.92 10.38 -8.62
C MET A 1 -16.62 9.80 -8.08
N LYS A 2 -16.24 10.09 -6.84
CA LYS A 2 -15.18 9.33 -6.14
C LYS A 2 -15.86 8.17 -5.42
N ILE A 3 -15.51 6.93 -5.79
CA ILE A 3 -16.06 5.74 -5.14
C ILE A 3 -15.29 5.56 -3.82
N GLY A 4 -16.02 5.67 -2.71
CA GLY A 4 -15.46 5.55 -1.36
C GLY A 4 -14.76 6.82 -0.83
N PRO A 5 -14.18 6.75 0.38
CA PRO A 5 -13.58 7.89 1.06
C PRO A 5 -12.23 8.32 0.45
N PRO A 6 -11.78 9.58 0.64
CA PRO A 6 -10.49 10.05 0.13
C PRO A 6 -9.26 9.48 0.87
N TRP A 7 -9.47 8.70 1.94
CA TRP A 7 -8.40 8.03 2.69
C TRP A 7 -8.39 6.51 2.44
N LEU A 8 -7.28 5.89 2.83
CA LEU A 8 -7.09 4.44 2.83
C LEU A 8 -7.91 3.80 3.96
N THR A 9 -8.75 2.82 3.62
CA THR A 9 -9.48 2.05 4.63
C THR A 9 -8.53 1.09 5.36
N ARG A 10 -8.91 0.67 6.58
CA ARG A 10 -8.13 -0.33 7.34
C ARG A 10 -7.89 -1.63 6.55
N TYR A 11 -8.86 -2.02 5.72
CA TYR A 11 -8.79 -3.22 4.89
C TYR A 11 -7.80 -3.07 3.74
N GLU A 12 -7.88 -1.96 3.01
CA GLU A 12 -6.94 -1.63 1.93
C GLU A 12 -5.51 -1.51 2.46
N LYS A 13 -5.34 -0.85 3.62
CA LYS A 13 -4.04 -0.69 4.28
C LYS A 13 -3.43 -2.05 4.62
N ALA A 14 -4.18 -2.93 5.27
CA ALA A 14 -3.72 -4.28 5.60
C ALA A 14 -3.39 -5.09 4.33
N ARG A 15 -4.21 -4.98 3.27
CA ARG A 15 -3.99 -5.70 2.00
C ARG A 15 -2.71 -5.26 1.30
N ILE A 16 -2.43 -3.96 1.27
CA ILE A 16 -1.23 -3.39 0.65
C ILE A 16 0.02 -3.81 1.41
N ILE A 17 0.00 -3.71 2.75
CA ILE A 17 1.13 -4.15 3.58
C ILE A 17 1.39 -5.63 3.37
N GLY A 18 0.35 -6.47 3.40
CA GLY A 18 0.52 -7.93 3.18
C GLY A 18 1.04 -8.27 1.78
N ALA A 19 0.51 -7.63 0.74
CA ALA A 19 0.98 -7.85 -0.63
C ALA A 19 2.44 -7.40 -0.81
N ARG A 20 2.82 -6.26 -0.23
CA ARG A 20 4.20 -5.76 -0.31
C ARG A 20 5.16 -6.58 0.54
N ALA A 21 4.78 -7.00 1.74
CA ALA A 21 5.57 -7.89 2.57
C ALA A 21 5.85 -9.22 1.83
N LEU A 22 4.85 -9.77 1.12
CA LEU A 22 5.06 -10.95 0.28
C LEU A 22 6.09 -10.70 -0.83
N GLN A 23 6.03 -9.56 -1.51
CA GLN A 23 7.03 -9.20 -2.53
C GLN A 23 8.44 -9.16 -1.93
N LEU A 24 8.60 -8.54 -0.76
CA LEU A 24 9.88 -8.46 -0.06
C LEU A 24 10.39 -9.85 0.34
N SER A 25 9.51 -10.72 0.84
CA SER A 25 9.86 -12.11 1.16
C SER A 25 10.27 -12.93 -0.06
N LEU A 26 9.76 -12.59 -1.26
CA LEU A 26 10.16 -13.19 -2.53
C LEU A 26 11.47 -12.59 -3.10
N GLY A 27 12.15 -11.73 -2.35
CA GLY A 27 13.42 -11.12 -2.75
C GLY A 27 13.27 -9.85 -3.59
N ALA A 28 12.09 -9.24 -3.66
CA ALA A 28 11.93 -7.94 -4.30
C ALA A 28 12.75 -6.86 -3.57
N PRO A 29 13.37 -5.91 -4.29
CA PRO A 29 14.15 -4.86 -3.67
C PRO A 29 13.26 -3.91 -2.87
N PRO A 30 13.66 -3.53 -1.64
CA PRO A 30 13.02 -2.46 -0.90
C PRO A 30 13.35 -1.09 -1.52
N LEU A 31 12.39 -0.17 -1.46
CA LEU A 31 12.50 1.21 -1.96
C LEU A 31 13.07 2.17 -0.90
N ILE A 32 13.27 1.68 0.32
CA ILE A 32 13.84 2.42 1.45
C ILE A 32 15.20 1.83 1.85
N PRO A 33 16.11 2.62 2.46
CA PRO A 33 17.40 2.13 2.94
C PRO A 33 17.21 1.28 4.22
N VAL A 34 16.84 0.01 4.04
CA VAL A 34 16.56 -0.95 5.13
C VAL A 34 17.74 -1.12 6.09
N LYS A 35 18.97 -1.10 5.57
CA LYS A 35 20.20 -1.26 6.36
C LYS A 35 20.43 -0.12 7.35
N GLU A 36 20.09 1.11 6.97
CA GLU A 36 20.24 2.30 7.82
C GLU A 36 19.16 2.34 8.92
N MET A 37 18.00 1.77 8.65
CA MET A 37 16.87 1.72 9.59
C MET A 37 16.89 0.50 10.52
N GLY A 38 17.80 -0.46 10.32
CA GLY A 38 17.88 -1.68 11.14
C GLY A 38 16.66 -2.63 11.02
N LEU A 39 15.81 -2.44 10.00
CA LEU A 39 14.60 -3.24 9.81
C LEU A 39 14.94 -4.61 9.23
N LYS A 40 14.38 -5.67 9.81
CA LYS A 40 14.55 -7.05 9.30
C LYS A 40 13.23 -7.70 8.88
N ASP A 41 12.11 -7.28 9.44
CA ASP A 41 10.80 -7.84 9.13
C ASP A 41 10.24 -7.24 7.82
N PRO A 42 9.89 -8.06 6.82
CA PRO A 42 9.21 -7.62 5.60
C PRO A 42 7.93 -6.81 5.86
N VAL A 43 7.19 -7.13 6.93
CA VAL A 43 5.94 -6.42 7.27
C VAL A 43 6.24 -4.99 7.72
N GLU A 44 7.25 -4.81 8.56
CA GLU A 44 7.69 -3.49 9.02
C GLU A 44 8.22 -2.65 7.87
N ILE A 45 9.05 -3.24 7.00
CA ILE A 45 9.59 -2.58 5.81
C ILE A 45 8.44 -2.10 4.91
N ALA A 46 7.46 -2.96 4.63
CA ALA A 46 6.28 -2.61 3.84
C ALA A 46 5.44 -1.50 4.48
N ALA A 47 5.30 -1.50 5.82
CA ALA A 47 4.58 -0.45 6.54
C ALA A 47 5.30 0.90 6.44
N VAL A 48 6.62 0.92 6.53
CA VAL A 48 7.43 2.14 6.36
C VAL A 48 7.36 2.65 4.92
N GLU A 49 7.52 1.79 3.91
CA GLU A 49 7.37 2.16 2.50
C GLU A 49 5.98 2.75 2.20
N LEU A 50 4.93 2.17 2.78
CA LEU A 50 3.56 2.68 2.67
C LEU A 50 3.44 4.08 3.29
N ARG A 51 4.04 4.31 4.47
CA ARG A 51 4.04 5.63 5.13
C ARG A 51 4.70 6.72 4.29
N TYR A 52 5.78 6.40 3.60
CA TYR A 52 6.45 7.32 2.67
C TYR A 52 5.75 7.44 1.30
N LYS A 53 4.64 6.71 1.06
CA LYS A 53 3.90 6.69 -0.21
C LYS A 53 4.77 6.36 -1.42
N LEU A 54 5.78 5.51 -1.24
CA LEU A 54 6.74 5.14 -2.29
C LEU A 54 6.24 3.99 -3.18
N LEU A 55 5.22 3.25 -2.73
CA LEU A 55 4.74 2.06 -3.42
C LEU A 55 4.00 2.43 -4.72
N PRO A 56 4.43 1.91 -5.89
CA PRO A 56 3.77 2.14 -7.18
C PRO A 56 2.54 1.22 -7.32
N MET A 57 1.55 1.37 -6.43
CA MET A 57 0.32 0.57 -6.41
C MET A 57 -0.93 1.41 -6.71
N ILE A 58 -1.92 0.76 -7.31
CA ILE A 58 -3.25 1.33 -7.61
C ILE A 58 -4.30 0.48 -6.89
N ILE A 59 -5.29 1.14 -6.29
CA ILE A 59 -6.43 0.48 -5.64
C ILE A 59 -7.63 0.57 -6.58
N ARG A 60 -8.20 -0.60 -6.93
CA ARG A 60 -9.48 -0.67 -7.63
C ARG A 60 -10.62 -0.83 -6.63
N ARG A 61 -11.50 0.17 -6.54
CA ARG A 61 -12.71 0.11 -5.71
C ARG A 61 -13.92 -0.22 -6.55
N TRP A 62 -14.69 -1.20 -6.12
CA TRP A 62 -15.92 -1.65 -6.78
C TRP A 62 -17.14 -1.07 -6.07
N ALA A 63 -18.05 -0.49 -6.84
CA ALA A 63 -19.39 -0.14 -6.38
C ALA A 63 -20.33 -1.36 -6.51
N PRO A 64 -21.39 -1.44 -5.70
CA PRO A 64 -22.38 -2.52 -5.78
C PRO A 64 -22.99 -2.72 -7.18
N GLY A 65 -23.06 -1.66 -7.99
CA GLY A 65 -23.55 -1.71 -9.37
C GLY A 65 -22.51 -2.12 -10.42
N GLY A 66 -21.39 -2.74 -10.04
CA GLY A 66 -20.34 -3.23 -10.95
C GLY A 66 -19.41 -2.17 -11.54
N LYS A 67 -19.70 -0.87 -11.34
CA LYS A 67 -18.77 0.21 -11.67
C LYS A 67 -17.54 0.14 -10.77
N TYR A 68 -16.37 0.45 -11.31
CA TYR A 68 -15.14 0.52 -10.54
C TYR A 68 -14.40 1.83 -10.76
N GLN A 69 -13.49 2.15 -9.83
CA GLN A 69 -12.58 3.28 -9.94
C GLN A 69 -11.18 2.86 -9.52
N ASP A 70 -10.22 3.16 -10.39
CA ASP A 70 -8.80 2.95 -10.16
C ASP A 70 -8.20 4.22 -9.52
N ILE A 71 -7.71 4.09 -8.29
CA ILE A 71 -7.20 5.18 -7.47
C ILE A 71 -5.72 4.93 -7.19
N PRO A 72 -4.81 5.75 -7.73
CA PRO A 72 -3.40 5.67 -7.36
C PRO A 72 -3.19 5.97 -5.88
N LEU A 73 -2.35 5.18 -5.22
CA LEU A 73 -2.09 5.26 -3.78
C LEU A 73 -1.63 6.67 -3.34
N ARG A 74 -0.89 7.37 -4.19
CA ARG A 74 -0.38 8.73 -3.94
C ARG A 74 -1.48 9.73 -3.59
N TYR A 75 -2.69 9.54 -4.12
CA TYR A 75 -3.84 10.43 -3.89
C TYR A 75 -4.63 10.11 -2.62
N LEU A 76 -4.36 8.97 -1.96
CA LEU A 76 -5.05 8.58 -0.74
C LEU A 76 -4.31 9.09 0.49
N GLU A 77 -5.07 9.57 1.46
CA GLU A 77 -4.54 9.95 2.77
C GLU A 77 -4.38 8.71 3.66
N LEU A 78 -3.29 8.68 4.42
CA LEU A 78 -3.04 7.70 5.47
C LEU A 78 -3.53 8.31 6.78
N ARG A 79 -4.59 7.75 7.33
CA ARG A 79 -5.15 8.12 8.63
C ARG A 79 -4.74 7.10 9.71
#